data_AF-A0A1M6GJF2-F1
#
_entry.id   AF-A0A1M6GJF2-F1
#
_cell.length_a   1.000
_cell.length_b   1.000
_cell.length_c   1.000
_cell.angle_alpha   90.00
_cell.angle_beta   90.00
_cell.angle_gamma   90.00
#
_symmetry.space_group_name_H-M   'P 1'
#
loop_
_entity.id
_entity.type
_entity.pdbx_description
1 polymer ?
#
loop_
_entity_poly.entity_id
_entity_poly.type
_entity_poly.pdbx_seq_one_letter_code
_entity_poly.pdbx_strand_id
1 'polypeptide(L)' 'MRPPYYTEYNVDVTQRIEEGKTIFFEGVDEKTKRKAEAKAKSIRRYIYNVFAYNKHDRLVLVGYAVPK' A
#
# COMPACT_ATOMS: atom_id res chain seq x y z
N MET A 1 -6.12 -16.21 -4.13
CA MET A 1 -5.47 -15.07 -4.82
C MET A 1 -5.68 -13.83 -3.97
N ARG A 2 -4.63 -13.03 -3.74
CA ARG A 2 -4.80 -11.70 -3.13
C ARG A 2 -5.46 -10.77 -4.16
N PRO A 3 -6.30 -9.82 -3.73
CA PRO A 3 -6.84 -8.83 -4.65
C PRO A 3 -5.69 -7.98 -5.23
N PRO A 4 -5.82 -7.48 -6.47
CA PRO A 4 -4.85 -6.56 -7.03
C PRO A 4 -4.84 -5.24 -6.24
N TYR A 5 -3.65 -4.66 -6.10
CA TYR A 5 -3.38 -3.45 -5.33
C TYR A 5 -3.00 -2.29 -6.25
N TYR A 6 -3.57 -1.13 -5.99
CA TYR A 6 -3.43 0.06 -6.84
C TYR A 6 -3.01 1.28 -6.03
N THR A 7 -2.35 2.23 -6.66
CA THR A 7 -2.14 3.58 -6.10
C THR A 7 -3.37 4.46 -6.27
N GLU A 8 -3.37 5.66 -5.68
CA GLU A 8 -4.41 6.69 -5.94
C GLU A 8 -4.58 7.07 -7.42
N TYR A 9 -3.51 6.94 -8.22
CA TYR A 9 -3.52 7.17 -9.67
C TYR A 9 -3.88 5.93 -10.50
N ASN A 10 -4.47 4.90 -9.87
CA ASN A 10 -4.85 3.63 -10.51
C ASN A 10 -3.67 2.85 -11.16
N VAL A 11 -2.45 3.04 -10.66
CA VAL A 11 -1.27 2.26 -11.08
C VAL A 11 -1.23 0.95 -10.29
N ASP A 12 -1.14 -0.18 -10.98
CA ASP A 12 -0.99 -1.50 -10.38
C ASP A 12 0.38 -1.64 -9.69
N VAL A 13 0.36 -1.97 -8.40
CA VAL A 13 1.55 -2.20 -7.56
C VAL A 13 1.63 -3.62 -7.01
N THR A 14 0.73 -4.51 -7.43
CA THR A 14 0.61 -5.90 -6.96
C THR A 14 1.94 -6.65 -7.11
N GLN A 15 2.48 -6.65 -8.33
CA GLN A 15 3.73 -7.35 -8.62
C GLN A 15 4.91 -6.79 -7.80
N ARG A 16 4.95 -5.47 -7.56
CA ARG A 16 6.02 -4.85 -6.76
C ARG A 16 5.95 -5.27 -5.28
N ILE A 17 4.74 -5.48 -4.77
CA ILE A 17 4.52 -5.99 -3.41
C ILE A 17 4.93 -7.46 -3.33
N GLU A 18 4.53 -8.28 -4.31
CA GLU A 18 4.86 -9.71 -4.37
C GLU A 18 6.37 -9.96 -4.51
N GLU A 19 7.05 -9.16 -5.33
CA GLU A 19 8.51 -9.19 -5.51
C GLU A 19 9.26 -8.57 -4.32
N GLY A 20 8.57 -8.04 -3.31
CA GLY A 20 9.18 -7.44 -2.13
C GLY A 20 9.90 -6.12 -2.38
N LYS A 21 9.75 -5.53 -3.58
CA LYS A 21 10.22 -4.18 -3.97
C LYS A 21 9.39 -3.07 -3.30
N THR A 22 8.21 -3.40 -2.82
CA THR A 22 7.35 -2.53 -2.03
C THR A 22 6.94 -3.26 -0.75
N ILE A 23 7.06 -2.58 0.40
CA ILE A 23 6.52 -3.06 1.67
C ILE A 23 5.08 -2.58 1.78
N PHE A 24 4.14 -3.51 1.93
CA PHE A 24 2.73 -3.20 2.15
C PHE A 24 2.38 -3.32 3.64
N PHE A 25 1.72 -2.29 4.17
CA PHE A 25 1.16 -2.23 5.51
C PHE A 25 -0.36 -2.23 5.38
N GLU A 26 -0.97 -3.39 5.61
CA GLU A 26 -2.42 -3.58 5.55
C GLU A 26 -3.11 -2.97 6.78
N GLY A 27 -4.16 -2.18 6.54
CA GLY A 27 -4.90 -1.45 7.57
C GLY A 27 -4.93 0.06 7.33
N VAL A 28 -6.09 0.67 7.58
CA VAL A 28 -6.32 2.11 7.38
C VAL A 28 -6.21 2.92 8.68
N ASP A 29 -6.01 2.25 9.81
CA ASP A 29 -5.91 2.88 11.11
C ASP A 29 -4.63 3.70 11.27
N GLU A 30 -4.67 4.66 12.21
CA GLU A 30 -3.55 5.58 12.45
C GLU A 30 -2.26 4.85 12.88
N LYS A 31 -2.38 3.74 13.62
CA LYS A 31 -1.23 2.96 14.07
C LYS A 31 -0.52 2.30 12.89
N THR A 32 -1.27 1.79 11.91
CA THR A 32 -0.72 1.24 10.67
C THR A 32 -0.06 2.32 9.83
N LYS A 33 -0.68 3.50 9.69
CA LYS A 33 -0.06 4.65 9.02
C LYS A 33 1.27 5.05 9.66
N ARG A 34 1.31 5.22 10.98
CA ARG A 34 2.54 5.57 11.72
C ARG A 34 3.65 4.53 11.56
N LYS A 35 3.31 3.23 11.48
CA LYS A 35 4.28 2.16 11.18
C LYS A 35 4.88 2.30 9.78
N ALA A 36 4.03 2.57 8.77
CA ALA A 36 4.49 2.80 7.41
C ALA A 36 5.40 4.05 7.32
N GLU A 37 5.02 5.15 7.98
CA GLU A 37 5.81 6.38 8.05
C GLU A 37 7.16 6.16 8.72
N ALA A 38 7.18 5.46 9.86
CA ALA A 38 8.42 5.13 10.57
C ALA A 38 9.35 4.29 9.69
N LYS A 39 8.80 3.31 8.94
CA LYS A 39 9.58 2.49 8.01
C LYS A 39 10.11 3.31 6.84
N ALA A 40 9.27 4.15 6.24
CA ALA A 40 9.66 5.03 5.14
C ALA A 40 10.78 5.98 5.58
N LYS A 41 10.67 6.58 6.76
CA LYS A 41 11.71 7.42 7.36
C LYS A 41 13.02 6.65 7.58
N SER A 42 12.94 5.41 8.08
CA SER A 42 14.14 4.60 8.35
C SER A 42 14.94 4.29 7.07
N ILE A 43 14.27 4.19 5.92
CA ILE A 43 14.90 3.90 4.63
C ILE A 43 15.00 5.15 3.71
N ARG A 44 14.68 6.35 4.23
CA ARG A 44 14.66 7.62 3.48
C ARG A 44 13.78 7.58 2.22
N ARG A 45 12.59 7.00 2.34
CA ARG A 45 11.58 6.90 1.28
C ARG A 45 10.27 7.56 1.73
N TYR A 46 9.30 7.61 0.82
CA TYR A 46 7.96 8.13 1.06
C TYR A 46 6.96 6.98 1.29
N ILE A 47 5.79 7.32 1.84
CA ILE A 47 4.63 6.43 1.87
C ILE A 47 3.65 6.81 0.76
N TYR A 48 2.90 5.85 0.26
CA TYR A 48 1.75 6.12 -0.61
C TYR A 48 0.55 5.25 -0.23
N ASN A 49 -0.64 5.73 -0.58
CA ASN A 49 -1.89 5.04 -0.32
C ASN A 49 -2.08 3.86 -1.27
N VAL A 50 -2.54 2.73 -0.73
CA VAL A 50 -2.84 1.52 -1.50
C VAL A 50 -4.33 1.26 -1.44
N PHE A 51 -4.91 1.02 -2.61
CA PHE A 51 -6.31 0.75 -2.83
C PHE A 51 -6.50 -0.65 -3.40
N ALA A 52 -7.68 -1.24 -3.18
CA ALA A 52 -8.10 -2.46 -3.84
C ALA A 52 -9.58 -2.36 -4.21
N TYR A 53 -10.01 -3.13 -5.20
CA TYR A 53 -11.42 -3.24 -5.55
C TYR A 53 -12.18 -4.03 -4.50
N ASN A 54 -13.29 -3.47 -4.02
CA ASN A 54 -14.25 -4.19 -3.18
C ASN A 54 -15.22 -5.02 -4.04
N LYS A 55 -16.18 -5.71 -3.40
CA LYS A 55 -17.22 -6.51 -4.07
C LYS A 55 -18.17 -5.72 -4.99
N HIS A 56 -18.09 -4.40 -5.00
CA HIS A 56 -18.91 -3.48 -5.79
C HIS A 56 -18.08 -2.74 -6.86
N ASP A 57 -16.90 -3.25 -7.21
CA ASP A 57 -15.97 -2.65 -8.17
C ASP A 57 -15.57 -1.20 -7.83
N ARG A 58 -15.51 -0.88 -6.53
CA ARG A 58 -15.00 0.42 -6.06
C ARG A 58 -13.61 0.26 -5.45
N LEU A 59 -12.70 1.16 -5.82
CA LEU A 59 -11.41 1.32 -5.17
C LEU A 59 -11.63 1.82 -3.74
N VAL A 60 -11.23 1.01 -2.77
CA VAL A 60 -11.24 1.36 -1.35
C VAL A 60 -9.80 1.36 -0.83
N LEU A 61 -9.48 2.33 0.03
CA LEU A 61 -8.19 2.36 0.70
C LEU A 61 -8.05 1.11 1.58
N VAL A 62 -7.00 0.33 1.38
CA VAL A 62 -6.72 -0.92 2.12
C VAL A 62 -5.44 -0.85 2.95
N GLY A 63 -4.59 0.15 2.70
CA GLY A 63 -3.42 0.37 3.52
C GLY A 63 -2.42 1.34 2.92
N TYR A 64 -1.18 1.21 3.37
CA TYR A 64 -0.09 2.11 3.01
C TYR A 64 1.10 1.30 2.49
N ALA A 65 1.81 1.81 1.50
CA ALA A 65 2.97 1.15 0.93
C ALA A 65 4.22 2.03 1.00
N VAL A 66 5.36 1.36 1.09
CA VAL A 66 6.69 1.97 1.11
C VAL A 66 7.54 1.31 0.03
N PRO A 67 7.98 2.06 -1.00
CA PRO A 67 8.89 1.52 -2.00
C PRO A 67 10.29 1.33 -1.39
N LYS A 68 10.99 0.27 -1.77
CA LYS A 68 12.40 0.03 -1.44
C LYS A 68 13.30 0.51 -2.57
#